data_AF-A0AAP0MHB8-F1
#
_entry.id   AF-A0AAP0MHB8-F1
#
_cell.length_a   1.000
_cell.length_b   1.000
_cell.length_c   1.000
_cell.angle_alpha   90.00
_cell.angle_beta   90.00
_cell.angle_gamma   90.00
#
_symmetry.space_group_name_H-M   'P 1'
#
loop_
_entity.id
_entity.type
_entity.pdbx_description
1 polymer ?
#
loop_
_entity_poly.entity_id
_entity_poly.type
_entity_poly.pdbx_seq_one_letter_code
_entity_poly.pdbx_strand_id
1 'polypeptide(L)'
;MKDQKQKEQLGVEGINPCGENPNGESPKKQSDDASLVRHPVKSTGHHLIADDSYFDSFPPGYRFKPHDGELVVYYLRRKILNQPLPPNQIKVVELYRFNPNTLTERYKSLGEMECYFFTPRDRKYRNGLRPNRAAADGYWKATGADKPVKHNGSLVGFKKALVFYKGKAVLYSLILLKDTAVK
;
A
#
# COMPACT_ATOMS: atom_id res chain seq x y z
N MET A 1 -11.25 -25.25 11.29
CA MET A 1 -11.64 -23.85 11.02
C MET A 1 -10.41 -23.12 10.50
N LYS A 2 -10.38 -22.74 9.22
CA LYS A 2 -9.23 -22.05 8.63
C LYS A 2 -9.25 -20.60 9.11
N ASP A 3 -8.15 -20.16 9.73
CA ASP A 3 -7.95 -18.78 10.16
C ASP A 3 -8.07 -17.85 8.93
N GLN A 4 -9.23 -17.23 8.78
CA GLN A 4 -9.51 -16.27 7.74
C GLN A 4 -8.86 -14.95 8.16
N LYS A 5 -7.55 -14.86 7.90
CA LYS A 5 -6.72 -13.67 8.17
C LYS A 5 -7.38 -12.50 7.44
N GLN A 6 -7.96 -11.56 8.19
CA GLN A 6 -8.63 -10.37 7.65
C GLN A 6 -7.66 -9.67 6.69
N LYS A 7 -8.07 -9.40 5.45
CA LYS A 7 -7.24 -8.71 4.45
C LYS A 7 -7.74 -7.26 4.35
N GLU A 8 -6.84 -6.28 4.47
CA GLU A 8 -7.14 -4.85 4.27
C GLU A 8 -6.40 -4.36 3.02
N GLN A 9 -7.02 -3.46 2.25
CA GLN A 9 -6.34 -2.75 1.17
C GLN A 9 -5.99 -1.35 1.66
N LEU A 10 -4.72 -1.00 1.50
CA LEU A 10 -4.09 0.17 2.08
C LEU A 10 -3.60 1.07 0.94
N GLY A 11 -4.10 2.30 0.87
CA GLY A 11 -3.50 3.34 0.05
C GLY A 11 -2.56 4.17 0.92
N VAL A 12 -1.26 4.19 0.62
CA VAL A 12 -0.35 5.18 1.24
C VAL A 12 -0.40 6.46 0.41
N GLU A 13 -1.00 7.48 0.98
CA GLU A 13 -0.83 8.86 0.51
C GLU A 13 0.35 9.44 1.29
N GLY A 14 1.50 9.62 0.62
CA GLY A 14 2.64 10.28 1.24
C GLY A 14 2.38 11.78 1.34
N ILE A 15 2.23 12.31 2.56
CA ILE A 15 2.48 13.73 2.79
C ILE A 15 3.99 13.92 2.66
N ASN A 16 4.42 14.64 1.61
CA ASN A 16 5.78 15.16 1.54
C ASN A 16 6.03 16.00 2.81
N PRO A 17 7.09 15.76 3.59
CA PRO A 17 7.54 16.77 4.53
C PRO A 17 8.01 17.97 3.72
N CYS A 18 7.18 19.00 3.61
CA CYS A 18 7.67 20.33 3.24
C CYS A 18 8.65 20.78 4.32
N GLY A 19 9.89 21.00 3.92
CA GLY A 19 10.98 21.47 4.78
C GLY A 19 12.31 21.25 4.09
N GLU A 20 12.66 22.21 3.22
CA GLU A 20 13.91 22.32 2.49
C GLU A 20 15.14 22.08 3.38
N ASN A 21 16.15 21.39 2.83
CA ASN A 21 17.49 21.37 3.41
C ASN A 21 18.30 22.49 2.73
N PRO A 22 18.73 23.55 3.44
CA PRO A 22 19.33 24.73 2.81
C PRO A 22 20.79 24.55 2.37
N ASN A 23 21.35 23.35 2.46
CA ASN A 23 22.73 23.12 2.04
C ASN A 23 22.75 22.25 0.78
N GLY A 24 22.84 22.94 -0.37
CA GLY A 24 23.09 22.33 -1.66
C GLY A 24 24.46 21.66 -1.68
N GLU A 25 24.45 20.33 -1.67
CA GLU A 25 25.60 19.53 -2.06
C GLU A 25 25.14 18.40 -3.00
N SER A 26 25.67 18.45 -4.23
CA SER A 26 25.42 17.44 -5.26
C SER A 26 26.21 16.15 -4.95
N PRO A 27 25.59 14.96 -4.96
CA PRO A 27 26.35 13.72 -4.86
C PRO A 27 27.08 13.43 -6.19
N LYS A 28 28.40 13.35 -6.09
CA LYS A 28 29.33 13.00 -7.18
C LYS A 28 29.04 11.60 -7.71
N LYS A 29 29.13 11.43 -9.04
CA LYS A 29 29.19 10.13 -9.72
C LYS A 29 30.43 9.36 -9.24
N GLN A 30 30.23 8.13 -8.81
CA GLN A 30 31.26 7.09 -8.86
C GLN A 30 30.66 5.87 -9.55
N SER A 31 31.32 5.48 -10.64
CA SER A 31 31.23 4.16 -11.24
C SER A 31 31.75 3.13 -10.22
N ASP A 32 31.21 1.91 -10.25
CA ASP A 32 31.99 0.75 -10.66
C ASP A 32 31.12 -0.51 -10.72
N ASP A 33 31.55 -1.38 -11.62
CA ASP A 33 31.05 -2.67 -12.06
C ASP A 33 30.89 -3.72 -10.94
N ALA A 34 29.77 -4.43 -10.93
CA ALA A 34 29.71 -5.83 -10.53
C ALA A 34 28.36 -6.45 -10.93
N SER A 35 28.39 -7.28 -11.97
CA SER A 35 27.28 -8.16 -12.37
C SER A 35 26.82 -9.05 -11.21
N LEU A 36 25.55 -8.97 -10.82
CA LEU A 36 24.88 -9.97 -10.00
C LEU A 36 23.83 -10.69 -10.85
N VAL A 37 24.25 -11.85 -11.35
CA VAL A 37 23.45 -12.79 -12.16
C VAL A 37 22.18 -13.17 -11.40
N ARG A 38 21.03 -12.68 -11.89
CA ARG A 38 19.72 -13.11 -11.42
C ARG A 38 19.47 -14.56 -11.86
N HIS A 39 19.46 -15.48 -10.91
CA HIS A 39 19.00 -16.85 -11.14
C HIS A 39 17.47 -16.88 -11.13
N PRO A 40 16.81 -17.63 -12.03
CA PRO A 40 15.36 -17.68 -12.09
C PRO A 40 14.83 -18.62 -10.99
N VAL A 41 14.12 -18.06 -10.01
CA VAL A 41 13.31 -18.84 -9.08
C VAL A 41 12.03 -19.26 -9.81
N LYS A 42 11.91 -20.55 -10.11
CA LYS A 42 10.65 -21.16 -10.56
C LYS A 42 9.74 -21.34 -9.34
N SER A 43 8.57 -20.70 -9.33
CA SER A 43 7.49 -21.05 -8.41
C SER A 43 6.11 -20.75 -9.02
N THR A 44 5.55 -21.81 -9.59
CA THR A 44 4.15 -22.28 -9.54
C THR A 44 3.03 -21.29 -9.19
N GLY A 45 2.13 -21.04 -10.16
CA GLY A 45 0.78 -20.52 -9.95
C GLY A 45 0.50 -19.19 -10.66
N HIS A 46 -0.10 -19.25 -11.85
CA HIS A 46 -0.46 -18.09 -12.68
C HIS A 46 -1.43 -17.13 -11.96
N HIS A 47 -0.88 -16.14 -11.25
CA HIS A 47 -1.51 -14.84 -11.08
C HIS A 47 -1.01 -13.99 -12.25
N LEU A 48 -1.89 -13.60 -13.18
CA LEU A 48 -1.54 -12.64 -14.23
C LEU A 48 -1.30 -11.29 -13.56
N ILE A 49 -0.11 -11.10 -13.01
CA ILE A 49 0.41 -9.79 -12.68
C ILE A 49 0.67 -9.16 -14.04
N ALA A 50 -0.07 -8.10 -14.36
CA ALA A 50 0.37 -7.17 -15.38
C ALA A 50 1.75 -6.69 -14.93
N ASP A 51 2.79 -7.21 -15.58
CA ASP A 51 4.17 -6.79 -15.34
C ASP A 51 4.26 -5.27 -15.57
N ASP A 52 5.23 -4.61 -14.95
CA ASP A 52 5.34 -3.14 -15.02
C ASP A 52 5.39 -2.66 -16.50
N SER A 53 5.87 -3.53 -17.41
CA SER A 53 5.84 -3.39 -18.88
C SER A 53 4.45 -3.18 -19.51
N TYR A 54 3.36 -3.67 -18.91
CA TYR A 54 1.99 -3.40 -19.38
C TYR A 54 1.62 -1.92 -19.18
N PHE A 55 1.97 -1.37 -18.02
CA PHE A 55 1.65 0.02 -17.71
C PHE A 55 2.57 1.00 -18.44
N ASP A 56 3.81 0.59 -18.69
CA ASP A 56 4.77 1.37 -19.48
C ASP A 56 4.38 1.50 -20.96
N SER A 57 3.46 0.67 -21.45
CA SER A 57 2.92 0.75 -22.82
C SER A 57 1.89 1.87 -23.01
N PHE A 58 1.38 2.46 -21.93
CA PHE A 58 0.39 3.53 -22.03
C PHE A 58 1.03 4.87 -22.39
N PRO A 59 0.27 5.80 -23.02
CA PRO A 59 0.74 7.13 -23.30
C PRO A 59 1.23 7.85 -22.03
N PRO A 60 2.25 8.74 -22.14
CA PRO A 60 2.70 9.56 -21.03
C PRO A 60 1.55 10.29 -20.33
N GLY A 61 1.54 10.25 -19.00
CA GLY A 61 0.49 10.85 -18.18
C GLY A 61 -0.62 9.87 -17.76
N TYR A 62 -0.71 8.69 -18.37
CA TYR A 62 -1.60 7.63 -17.87
C TYR A 62 -1.07 7.08 -16.54
N ARG A 63 -1.96 6.96 -15.54
CA ARG A 63 -1.60 6.55 -14.18
C ARG A 63 -2.69 5.68 -13.57
N PHE A 64 -2.31 4.73 -12.73
CA PHE A 64 -3.26 4.01 -11.90
C PHE A 64 -3.76 4.93 -10.76
N LYS A 65 -4.93 5.53 -10.97
CA LYS A 65 -5.59 6.47 -10.04
C LYS A 65 -7.06 6.06 -9.81
N PRO A 66 -7.32 4.90 -9.19
CA PRO A 66 -8.68 4.45 -8.90
C PRO A 66 -9.34 5.30 -7.81
N HIS A 67 -10.67 5.43 -7.86
CA HIS A 67 -11.47 6.00 -6.79
C HIS A 67 -11.60 5.03 -5.60
N ASP A 68 -11.89 5.55 -4.41
CA ASP A 68 -12.07 4.72 -3.20
C ASP A 68 -13.08 3.58 -3.40
N GLY A 69 -14.20 3.85 -4.08
CA GLY A 69 -15.22 2.83 -4.36
C GLY A 69 -14.73 1.74 -5.31
N GLU A 70 -13.90 2.10 -6.30
CA GLU A 70 -13.30 1.17 -7.25
C GLU A 70 -12.27 0.28 -6.56
N LEU A 71 -11.42 0.87 -5.70
CA LEU A 71 -10.49 0.15 -4.82
C LEU A 71 -11.22 -0.94 -4.03
N VAL A 72 -12.33 -0.59 -3.37
CA VAL A 72 -13.10 -1.55 -2.58
C VAL A 72 -13.73 -2.64 -3.45
N VAL A 73 -14.49 -2.27 -4.49
CA VAL A 73 -15.33 -3.21 -5.25
C VAL A 73 -14.51 -4.09 -6.20
N TYR A 74 -13.58 -3.50 -6.96
CA TYR A 74 -12.88 -4.21 -8.02
C TYR A 74 -11.56 -4.85 -7.56
N TYR A 75 -10.99 -4.37 -6.44
CA TYR A 75 -9.68 -4.85 -5.98
C TYR A 75 -9.76 -5.55 -4.62
N LEU A 76 -10.13 -4.84 -3.54
CA LEU A 76 -10.18 -5.42 -2.19
C LEU A 76 -11.13 -6.63 -2.11
N ARG A 77 -12.39 -6.44 -2.52
CA ARG A 77 -13.41 -7.49 -2.48
C ARG A 77 -12.96 -8.74 -3.23
N ARG A 78 -12.51 -8.55 -4.47
CA ARG A 78 -12.01 -9.64 -5.32
C ARG A 78 -10.82 -10.34 -4.69
N LYS A 79 -9.85 -9.59 -4.13
CA LYS A 79 -8.68 -10.15 -3.44
C LYS A 79 -9.06 -10.96 -2.19
N ILE A 80 -10.10 -10.53 -1.46
CA ILE A 80 -10.61 -11.28 -0.30
C ILE A 80 -11.27 -12.58 -0.75
N LEU A 81 -12.15 -12.50 -1.75
CA LEU A 81 -12.86 -13.64 -2.33
C LEU A 81 -11.99 -14.54 -3.20
N ASN A 82 -10.69 -14.27 -3.30
CA ASN A 82 -9.72 -14.95 -4.17
C ASN A 82 -10.17 -15.01 -5.64
N GLN A 83 -10.84 -13.96 -6.10
CA GLN A 83 -11.23 -13.78 -7.49
C GLN A 83 -10.10 -13.12 -8.31
N PRO A 84 -10.07 -13.32 -9.64
CA PRO A 84 -9.12 -12.64 -10.51
C PRO A 84 -9.22 -11.12 -10.40
N LEU A 85 -8.06 -10.47 -10.30
CA LEU A 85 -7.95 -9.01 -10.30
C LEU A 85 -7.81 -8.49 -11.74
N PRO A 86 -8.42 -7.34 -12.08
CA PRO A 86 -8.05 -6.64 -13.30
C PRO A 86 -6.60 -6.14 -13.22
N PRO A 87 -5.96 -5.79 -14.35
CA PRO A 87 -4.61 -5.19 -14.35
C PRO A 87 -4.52 -4.06 -13.33
N ASN A 88 -3.51 -4.10 -12.46
CA ASN A 88 -3.34 -3.11 -11.39
C ASN A 88 -1.87 -2.96 -10.97
N GLN A 89 -1.56 -1.83 -10.35
CA GLN A 89 -0.26 -1.55 -9.75
C GLN A 89 -0.24 -1.79 -8.22
N ILE A 90 -1.20 -2.56 -7.66
CA ILE A 90 -1.32 -2.78 -6.21
C ILE A 90 -0.36 -3.90 -5.78
N LYS A 91 0.58 -3.60 -4.90
CA LYS A 91 1.59 -4.58 -4.44
C LYS A 91 1.13 -5.29 -3.16
N VAL A 92 1.47 -6.57 -2.99
CA VAL A 92 1.19 -7.30 -1.73
C VAL A 92 2.38 -7.11 -0.79
N VAL A 93 2.15 -6.49 0.37
CA VAL A 93 3.22 -6.11 1.31
C VAL A 93 2.78 -6.34 2.75
N GLU A 94 3.67 -6.87 3.59
CA GLU A 94 3.48 -6.89 5.06
C GLU A 94 3.76 -5.49 5.63
N LEU A 95 2.82 -4.55 5.42
CA LEU A 95 3.03 -3.11 5.66
C LEU A 95 3.55 -2.81 7.07
N TYR A 96 2.99 -3.47 8.08
CA TYR A 96 3.34 -3.23 9.48
C TYR A 96 4.73 -3.77 9.88
N ARG A 97 5.51 -4.36 8.96
CA ARG A 97 6.90 -4.74 9.24
C ARG A 97 7.92 -3.67 8.85
N PHE A 98 7.50 -2.66 8.11
CA PHE A 98 8.41 -1.68 7.52
C PHE A 98 8.08 -0.26 7.96
N ASN A 99 9.11 0.60 7.92
CA ASN A 99 8.92 2.03 8.01
C ASN A 99 8.33 2.59 6.71
N PRO A 100 7.54 3.68 6.77
CA PRO A 100 6.94 4.28 5.58
C PRO A 100 7.98 4.74 4.56
N ASN A 101 9.14 5.25 5.00
CA ASN A 101 10.24 5.66 4.11
C ASN A 101 10.70 4.46 3.28
N THR A 102 10.96 3.32 3.92
CA THR A 102 11.39 2.09 3.26
C THR A 102 10.35 1.58 2.27
N LEU A 103 9.06 1.71 2.59
CA LEU A 103 7.98 1.35 1.66
C LEU A 103 7.95 2.30 0.45
N THR A 104 8.14 3.59 0.70
CA THR A 104 8.14 4.62 -0.34
C THR A 104 9.34 4.43 -1.28
N GLU A 105 10.55 4.29 -0.74
CA GLU A 105 11.78 4.05 -1.51
C GLU A 105 11.71 2.77 -2.36
N ARG A 106 11.04 1.73 -1.84
CA ARG A 106 10.99 0.43 -2.52
C ARG A 106 9.91 0.35 -3.59
N TYR A 107 8.77 1.00 -3.39
CA TYR A 107 7.57 0.75 -4.21
C TYR A 107 6.98 1.98 -4.90
N LYS A 108 7.43 3.20 -4.55
CA LYS A 108 6.92 4.40 -5.20
C LYS A 108 7.66 4.62 -6.51
N SER A 109 6.93 4.48 -7.62
CA SER A 109 7.47 4.80 -8.94
C SER A 109 7.74 6.30 -9.08
N LEU A 110 8.74 6.63 -9.90
CA LEU A 110 9.11 8.01 -10.19
C LEU A 110 7.90 8.81 -10.73
N GLY A 111 7.61 9.93 -10.06
CA GLY A 111 6.50 10.82 -10.41
C GLY A 111 5.12 10.37 -9.95
N GLU A 112 4.98 9.23 -9.27
CA GLU A 112 3.74 8.89 -8.57
C GLU A 112 3.71 9.56 -7.20
N MET A 113 2.53 9.92 -6.71
CA MET A 113 2.35 10.51 -5.38
C MET A 113 1.88 9.49 -4.35
N GLU A 114 1.24 8.41 -4.82
CA GLU A 114 0.51 7.44 -4.02
C GLU A 114 0.94 6.03 -4.42
N CYS A 115 0.93 5.11 -3.45
CA CYS A 115 1.09 3.70 -3.72
C CYS A 115 -0.05 2.93 -3.08
N TYR A 116 -0.41 1.80 -3.69
CA TYR A 116 -1.49 0.95 -3.20
C TYR A 116 -0.93 -0.41 -2.80
N PHE A 117 -1.34 -0.89 -1.64
CA PHE A 117 -0.90 -2.15 -1.07
C PHE A 117 -2.07 -3.03 -0.64
N PHE A 118 -1.90 -4.34 -0.80
CA PHE A 118 -2.64 -5.32 -0.01
C PHE A 118 -1.78 -5.72 1.19
N THR A 119 -2.32 -5.62 2.40
CA THR A 119 -1.65 -6.14 3.61
C THR A 119 -2.53 -7.15 4.33
N PRO A 120 -1.92 -8.17 4.96
CA PRO A 120 -2.58 -8.89 6.04
C PRO A 120 -2.89 -7.93 7.19
N ARG A 121 -4.07 -8.07 7.79
CA ARG A 121 -4.43 -7.40 9.04
C ARG A 121 -4.13 -8.33 10.20
N ASP A 122 -3.13 -7.97 10.99
CA ASP A 122 -2.81 -8.70 12.22
C ASP A 122 -3.62 -8.14 13.41
N ARG A 123 -4.02 -9.05 14.32
CA ARG A 123 -4.70 -8.69 15.57
C ARG A 123 -3.64 -8.46 16.65
N LYS A 124 -3.81 -7.42 17.48
CA LYS A 124 -2.91 -7.15 18.62
C LYS A 124 -2.98 -8.27 19.67
N TYR A 125 -4.14 -8.89 19.83
CA TYR A 125 -4.37 -9.99 20.77
C TYR A 125 -5.04 -11.14 20.03
N ARG A 126 -4.76 -12.39 20.44
CA ARG A 126 -5.27 -13.62 19.79
C ARG A 126 -6.77 -13.56 19.50
N ASN A 127 -7.57 -13.08 20.45
CA ASN A 127 -9.04 -12.99 20.33
C ASN A 127 -9.56 -11.54 20.20
N GLY A 128 -8.69 -10.53 20.18
CA GLY A 128 -9.09 -9.12 20.22
C GLY A 128 -9.36 -8.51 18.84
N LEU A 129 -10.31 -7.58 18.73
CA LEU A 129 -10.60 -6.88 17.45
C LEU A 129 -9.61 -5.76 17.11
N ARG A 130 -8.76 -5.38 18.07
CA ARG A 130 -7.79 -4.31 17.94
C ARG A 130 -6.69 -4.69 16.94
N PRO A 131 -6.51 -3.96 15.83
CA PRO A 131 -5.41 -4.22 14.90
C PRO A 131 -4.04 -3.99 15.56
N ASN A 132 -3.04 -4.78 15.20
CA ASN A 132 -1.65 -4.44 15.48
C ASN A 132 -1.20 -3.37 14.47
N ARG A 133 -0.70 -2.26 14.99
CA ARG A 133 -0.27 -1.10 14.20
C ARG A 133 1.14 -0.63 14.58
N ALA A 134 1.86 -1.41 15.39
CA ALA A 134 3.29 -1.20 15.54
C ALA A 134 3.95 -1.48 14.18
N ALA A 135 4.91 -0.65 13.78
CA ALA A 135 5.61 -0.82 12.53
C ALA A 135 7.08 -0.40 12.68
N ALA A 136 7.98 -1.38 12.56
CA ALA A 136 9.42 -1.24 12.77
C ALA A 136 9.76 -0.41 14.02
N ASP A 137 10.29 0.81 13.88
CA ASP A 137 10.69 1.69 14.98
C ASP A 137 9.62 2.74 15.37
N GLY A 138 8.39 2.58 14.87
CA GLY A 138 7.27 3.47 15.13
C GLY A 138 5.91 2.76 15.19
N TYR A 139 4.85 3.53 15.02
CA TYR A 139 3.48 3.01 15.03
C TYR A 139 2.50 3.88 14.26
N TRP A 140 1.46 3.25 13.72
CA TRP A 140 0.36 3.92 13.06
C TRP A 140 -0.79 4.21 14.02
N LYS A 141 -1.20 5.47 14.11
CA LYS A 141 -2.33 5.92 14.91
C LYS A 141 -3.48 6.35 14.00
N ALA A 142 -4.69 5.86 14.29
CA ALA A 142 -5.87 6.36 13.57
C ALA A 142 -6.11 7.84 13.89
N THR A 143 -6.46 8.60 12.86
CA THR A 143 -6.89 9.99 12.95
C THR A 143 -8.25 10.15 12.31
N GLY A 144 -9.09 11.01 12.89
CA GLY A 144 -10.45 11.30 12.42
C GLY A 144 -11.44 10.13 12.52
N ALA A 145 -12.69 10.43 12.15
CA ALA A 145 -13.76 9.44 12.04
C ALA A 145 -13.60 8.55 10.79
N ASP A 146 -14.22 7.37 10.81
CA ASP A 146 -14.33 6.55 9.60
C ASP A 146 -15.22 7.29 8.60
N LYS A 147 -14.78 7.38 7.35
CA LYS A 147 -15.56 8.00 6.28
C LYS A 147 -16.22 6.90 5.44
N PRO A 148 -17.52 7.00 5.13
CA PRO A 148 -18.19 6.02 4.28
C PRO A 148 -17.62 6.08 2.86
N VAL A 149 -17.43 4.92 2.25
CA VAL A 149 -17.03 4.78 0.85
C VAL A 149 -18.23 4.26 0.07
N LYS A 150 -18.64 5.01 -0.95
CA LYS A 150 -19.76 4.66 -1.82
C LYS A 150 -19.27 4.30 -3.22
N HIS A 151 -19.98 3.40 -3.88
CA HIS A 151 -19.85 3.11 -5.29
C HIS A 151 -21.26 2.99 -5.88
N ASN A 152 -21.55 3.73 -6.96
CA ASN A 152 -22.87 3.81 -7.59
C ASN A 152 -24.01 4.05 -6.58
N GLY A 153 -23.81 5.01 -5.67
CA GLY A 153 -24.78 5.38 -4.63
C GLY A 153 -24.85 4.43 -3.42
N SER A 154 -24.29 3.22 -3.52
CA SER A 154 -24.36 2.20 -2.47
C SER A 154 -23.13 2.25 -1.54
N LEU A 155 -23.34 2.06 -0.23
CA LEU A 155 -22.24 1.94 0.74
C LEU A 155 -21.50 0.62 0.54
N VAL A 156 -20.23 0.69 0.14
CA VAL A 156 -19.39 -0.49 -0.13
C VAL A 156 -18.29 -0.70 0.90
N GLY A 157 -17.96 0.33 1.67
CA GLY A 157 -16.82 0.30 2.56
C GLY A 157 -16.71 1.48 3.50
N PHE A 158 -15.61 1.50 4.25
CA PHE A 158 -15.19 2.63 5.06
C PHE A 158 -13.70 2.89 4.84
N LYS A 159 -13.32 4.18 4.87
CA LYS A 159 -11.93 4.60 4.87
C LYS A 159 -11.53 5.21 6.20
N LYS A 160 -10.36 4.83 6.72
CA LYS A 160 -9.76 5.38 7.94
C LYS A 160 -8.41 5.97 7.62
N ALA A 161 -8.22 7.24 8.02
CA ALA A 161 -6.92 7.89 7.95
C ALA A 161 -6.06 7.48 9.16
N LEU A 162 -4.78 7.22 8.91
CA LEU A 162 -3.76 6.94 9.91
C LEU A 162 -2.58 7.85 9.70
N VAL A 163 -1.89 8.10 10.80
CA VAL A 163 -0.65 8.87 10.86
C VAL A 163 0.43 8.01 11.48
N PHE A 164 1.61 7.97 10.86
CA PHE A 164 2.78 7.29 11.39
C PHE A 164 3.53 8.19 12.37
N TYR A 165 3.85 7.62 13.53
CA TYR A 165 4.66 8.25 14.55
C TYR A 165 5.97 7.49 14.73
N LYS A 166 7.09 8.22 14.68
CA LYS A 166 8.41 7.76 15.15
C LYS A 166 8.82 8.64 16.32
N GLY A 167 8.78 8.09 17.53
CA GLY A 167 8.91 8.88 18.75
C GLY A 167 7.80 9.95 18.85
N LYS A 168 8.18 11.23 18.88
CA LYS A 168 7.25 12.38 18.93
C LYS A 168 6.93 12.98 17.55
N ALA A 169 7.61 12.57 16.48
CA ALA A 169 7.43 13.13 15.15
C ALA A 169 6.29 12.45 14.39
N VAL A 170 5.51 13.23 13.66
CA VAL A 170 4.52 12.79 12.66
C VAL A 170 5.17 12.88 11.29
N LEU A 171 5.21 11.77 10.56
CA LEU A 171 6.01 11.69 9.33
C LEU A 171 5.21 11.31 8.08
N TYR A 172 4.20 10.45 8.19
CA TYR A 172 3.47 9.91 7.02
C TYR A 172 2.00 9.71 7.30
N SER A 173 1.18 9.74 6.24
CA SER A 173 -0.23 9.36 6.26
C SER A 173 -0.48 8.06 5.50
N LEU A 174 -1.54 7.37 5.90
CA LEU A 174 -2.01 6.14 5.28
C LEU A 174 -3.54 6.11 5.34
N ILE A 175 -4.18 5.64 4.27
CA ILE A 175 -5.61 5.37 4.21
C ILE A 175 -5.82 3.86 4.23
N LEU A 176 -6.55 3.35 5.22
CA LEU A 176 -7.06 1.97 5.17
C LEU A 176 -8.46 1.98 4.57
N LEU A 177 -8.67 1.14 3.57
CA LEU A 177 -9.99 0.81 3.05
C LEU A 177 -10.44 -0.54 3.60
N LYS A 178 -11.71 -0.60 3.99
CA LYS A 178 -12.39 -1.79 4.47
C LYS A 178 -13.65 -2.02 3.66
N ASP A 179 -13.89 -3.26 3.27
CA ASP A 179 -15.16 -3.69 2.65
C ASP A 179 -16.20 -3.97 3.75
N THR A 180 -17.45 -3.55 3.55
CA THR A 180 -18.56 -3.83 4.47
C THR A 180 -19.18 -5.22 4.28
N ALA A 181 -19.01 -5.82 3.10
CA ALA A 181 -19.68 -7.06 2.71
C ALA A 181 -18.95 -8.33 3.18
N VAL A 182 -17.71 -8.22 3.68
CA VAL A 182 -16.92 -9.38 4.11
C VAL A 182 -16.51 -9.22 5.58
N LYS A 183 -17.09 -10.05 6.46
CA LYS A 183 -16.84 -10.08 7.91
C LYS A 183 -15.87 -11.18 8.31
#